data_AF-A0A399H1W2-F1
#
_entry.id   AF-A0A399H1W2-F1
#
_cell.length_a   1.000
_cell.length_b   1.000
_cell.length_c   1.000
_cell.angle_alpha   90.00
_cell.angle_beta   90.00
_cell.angle_gamma   90.00
#
_symmetry.space_group_name_H-M   'P 1'
#
loop_
_entity.id
_entity.type
_entity.pdbx_description
1 polymer ?
#
loop_
_entity_poly.entity_id
_entity_poly.type
_entity_poly.pdbx_seq_one_letter_code
_entity_poly.pdbx_strand_id
1 'polypeptide(L)'
;MHQPEDELLAEALGRINYGGKIASRFLKNDISEFDSELQLGFGPALERVRTVLVELAPGARPELEAAGTDRVTLRVLTGGGALNLNPVVVTVEVTRSGEQTTAVHVRAIAKEGLIKQRAGQKTAERVAALLNGAGPSR
;
A
#
# COMPACT_ATOMS: atom_id res chain seq x y z
N MET A 1 3.80 -17.52 -9.66
CA MET A 1 3.84 -16.28 -10.47
C MET A 1 4.67 -15.28 -9.72
N HIS A 2 5.67 -14.68 -10.38
CA HIS A 2 6.47 -13.62 -9.80
C HIS A 2 5.66 -12.32 -9.90
N GLN A 3 5.40 -11.67 -8.78
CA GLN A 3 4.70 -10.39 -8.75
C GLN A 3 5.73 -9.26 -8.81
N PRO A 4 5.42 -8.12 -9.46
CA PRO A 4 6.37 -7.01 -9.56
C PRO A 4 6.82 -6.48 -8.18
N GLU A 5 5.97 -6.59 -7.16
CA GLU A 5 6.28 -6.19 -5.79
C GLU A 5 7.24 -7.15 -5.05
N ASP A 6 7.47 -8.36 -5.57
CA ASP A 6 8.34 -9.36 -4.92
C ASP A 6 9.78 -8.85 -4.76
N GLU A 7 10.31 -8.14 -5.76
CA GLU A 7 11.67 -7.60 -5.72
C GLU A 7 11.79 -6.47 -4.69
N LEU A 8 10.83 -5.54 -4.66
CA LEU A 8 10.75 -4.48 -3.66
C LEU A 8 10.70 -5.05 -2.23
N LEU A 9 9.88 -6.08 -2.01
CA LEU A 9 9.78 -6.76 -0.74
C LEU A 9 11.07 -7.50 -0.37
N ALA A 10 11.72 -8.16 -1.34
CA ALA A 10 12.98 -8.85 -1.13
C ALA A 10 14.11 -7.89 -0.78
N GLU A 11 14.20 -6.74 -1.45
CA GLU A 11 15.16 -5.69 -1.14
C GLU A 11 14.93 -5.08 0.24
N ALA A 12 13.68 -4.76 0.57
CA ALA A 12 13.32 -4.23 1.87
C ALA A 12 13.68 -5.20 3.00
N LEU A 13 13.38 -6.49 2.85
CA LEU A 13 13.77 -7.53 3.81
C LEU A 13 15.29 -7.71 3.90
N GLY A 14 16.01 -7.60 2.78
CA GLY A 14 17.48 -7.65 2.76
C GLY A 14 18.16 -6.52 3.52
N ARG A 15 17.52 -5.33 3.61
CA ARG A 15 18.01 -4.21 4.43
C ARG A 15 17.80 -4.45 5.94
N ILE A 16 16.82 -5.26 6.32
CA ILE A 16 16.54 -5.59 7.73
C ILE A 16 17.49 -6.68 8.22
N ASN A 17 17.72 -7.73 7.42
CA ASN A 17 18.70 -8.75 7.73
C ASN A 17 19.34 -9.36 6.47
N TYR A 18 20.61 -9.75 6.57
CA TYR A 18 21.42 -10.28 5.46
C TYR A 18 20.80 -11.49 4.73
N GLY A 19 19.99 -12.30 5.41
CA GLY A 19 19.29 -13.45 4.83
C GLY A 19 17.92 -13.13 4.22
N GLY A 20 17.38 -11.93 4.45
CA GLY A 20 15.99 -11.57 4.20
C GLY A 20 15.65 -11.58 2.71
N LYS A 21 16.57 -11.11 1.86
CA LYS A 21 16.41 -11.13 0.39
C LYS A 21 16.35 -12.56 -0.17
N ILE A 22 17.06 -13.50 0.44
CA ILE A 22 17.04 -14.91 0.03
C ILE A 22 15.77 -15.58 0.56
N ALA A 23 15.47 -15.37 1.85
CA ALA A 23 14.31 -15.93 2.51
C ALA A 23 12.99 -15.52 1.83
N SER A 24 12.86 -14.27 1.36
CA SER A 24 11.66 -13.73 0.72
C SER A 24 11.17 -14.55 -0.48
N ARG A 25 12.07 -15.26 -1.17
CA ARG A 25 11.75 -16.12 -2.32
C ARG A 25 10.97 -17.37 -1.92
N PHE A 26 11.06 -17.76 -0.65
CA PHE A 26 10.37 -18.91 -0.07
C PHE A 26 9.14 -18.52 0.75
N LEU A 27 8.98 -17.23 1.07
CA LEU A 27 7.84 -16.72 1.81
C LEU A 27 6.62 -16.55 0.90
N LYS A 28 5.44 -16.84 1.43
CA LYS A 28 4.17 -16.62 0.74
C LYS A 28 3.82 -15.13 0.76
N ASN A 29 3.07 -14.65 -0.23
CA ASN A 29 2.54 -13.29 -0.22
C ASN A 29 1.25 -13.27 0.60
N ASP A 30 1.17 -12.31 1.53
CA ASP A 30 -0.08 -11.86 2.14
C ASP A 30 -0.57 -10.66 1.33
N ILE A 31 -1.63 -10.88 0.56
CA ILE A 31 -2.18 -9.91 -0.40
C ILE A 31 -3.58 -9.54 0.07
N SER A 32 -3.86 -8.25 0.12
CA SER A 32 -5.20 -7.72 0.38
C SER A 32 -5.51 -6.57 -0.55
N GLU A 33 -6.70 -6.60 -1.12
CA GLU A 33 -7.19 -5.66 -2.12
C GLU A 33 -8.58 -5.19 -1.74
N PHE A 34 -8.88 -3.92 -2.02
CA PHE A 34 -10.22 -3.39 -1.93
C PHE A 34 -10.41 -2.20 -2.86
N ASP A 35 -11.66 -1.95 -3.20
CA ASP A 35 -12.11 -0.78 -3.94
C ASP A 35 -12.84 0.18 -3.01
N SER A 36 -12.66 1.48 -3.24
CA SER A 36 -13.35 2.55 -2.53
C SER A 36 -13.75 3.63 -3.52
N GLU A 37 -14.94 4.19 -3.35
CA GLU A 37 -15.37 5.37 -4.11
C GLU A 37 -15.30 6.59 -3.22
N LEU A 38 -14.54 7.59 -3.66
CA LEU A 38 -14.47 8.89 -3.01
C LEU A 38 -15.46 9.84 -3.69
N GLN A 39 -16.29 10.49 -2.88
CA GLN A 39 -17.18 11.58 -3.30
C GLN A 39 -16.40 12.89 -3.45
N LEU A 40 -15.33 12.83 -4.26
CA LEU A 40 -14.42 13.91 -4.57
C LEU A 40 -14.08 13.84 -6.06
N GLY A 41 -13.97 15.00 -6.71
CA GLY A 41 -13.36 15.10 -8.03
C GLY A 41 -11.91 14.61 -8.03
N PHE A 42 -11.40 14.26 -9.21
CA PHE A 42 -10.12 13.55 -9.37
C PHE A 42 -8.92 14.21 -8.69
N GLY A 43 -8.73 15.53 -8.83
CA GLY A 43 -7.62 16.26 -8.21
C GLY A 43 -7.66 16.18 -6.68
N PRO A 44 -8.75 16.63 -6.03
CA PRO A 44 -8.92 16.48 -4.58
C PRO A 44 -8.81 15.03 -4.07
N ALA A 45 -9.34 14.06 -4.81
CA ALA A 45 -9.22 12.64 -4.47
C ALA A 45 -7.76 12.17 -4.50
N LEU A 46 -6.99 12.57 -5.51
CA LEU A 46 -5.57 12.24 -5.63
C LEU A 46 -4.76 12.83 -4.45
N GLU A 47 -5.02 14.07 -4.06
CA GLU A 47 -4.37 14.70 -2.90
C GLU A 47 -4.76 14.02 -1.58
N ARG A 48 -6.02 13.58 -1.44
CA ARG A 48 -6.47 12.78 -0.29
C ARG A 48 -5.68 11.47 -0.22
N VAL A 49 -5.55 10.75 -1.34
CA VAL A 49 -4.78 9.50 -1.40
C VAL A 49 -3.30 9.75 -1.07
N ARG A 50 -2.67 10.79 -1.62
CA ARG A 50 -1.28 11.16 -1.28
C ARG A 50 -1.10 11.40 0.22
N THR A 51 -2.03 12.12 0.83
CA THR A 51 -2.03 12.39 2.28
C THR A 51 -2.08 11.09 3.08
N VAL A 52 -3.00 10.17 2.72
CA VAL A 52 -3.11 8.86 3.37
C VAL A 52 -1.82 8.05 3.24
N LEU A 53 -1.19 8.04 2.05
CA LEU A 53 0.06 7.31 1.84
C LEU A 53 1.23 7.89 2.65
N VAL A 54 1.30 9.22 2.79
CA VAL A 54 2.30 9.89 3.64
C VAL A 54 2.06 9.58 5.12
N GLU A 55 0.81 9.55 5.58
CA GLU A 55 0.47 9.18 6.96
C GLU A 55 0.75 7.70 7.25
N LEU A 56 0.55 6.84 6.26
CA LEU A 56 0.83 5.41 6.36
C LEU A 56 2.33 5.12 6.45
N ALA A 57 3.15 5.89 5.74
CA ALA A 57 4.60 5.69 5.65
C ALA A 57 5.36 7.01 5.93
N PRO A 58 5.41 7.46 7.20
CA PRO A 58 6.09 8.70 7.55
C PRO A 58 7.56 8.69 7.09
N GLY A 59 7.96 9.72 6.34
CA GLY A 59 9.32 9.84 5.80
C GLY A 59 9.55 9.13 4.46
N ALA A 60 8.62 8.27 4.00
CA ALA A 60 8.61 7.78 2.64
C ALA A 60 7.90 8.78 1.72
N ARG A 61 8.33 8.84 0.46
CA ARG A 61 7.63 9.61 -0.58
C ARG A 61 6.87 8.62 -1.47
N PRO A 62 5.54 8.75 -1.63
CA PRO A 62 4.81 7.94 -2.58
C PRO A 62 5.35 8.15 -3.99
N GLU A 63 5.78 7.07 -4.63
CA GLU A 63 6.33 7.05 -5.98
C GLU A 63 5.18 7.01 -7.00
N LEU A 64 5.38 7.71 -8.12
CA LEU A 64 4.45 7.67 -9.24
C LEU A 64 4.83 6.52 -10.17
N GLU A 65 4.00 5.49 -10.20
CA GLU A 65 4.21 4.31 -11.06
C GLU A 65 3.70 4.56 -12.48
N ALA A 66 2.55 5.21 -12.59
CA ALA A 66 1.93 5.53 -13.86
C ALA A 66 1.06 6.78 -13.72
N ALA A 67 1.02 7.61 -14.78
CA ALA A 67 0.12 8.75 -14.88
C ALA A 67 -0.50 8.85 -16.26
N GLY A 68 -1.80 9.10 -16.29
CA GLY A 68 -2.58 9.48 -17.45
C GLY A 68 -3.61 10.56 -17.07
N THR A 69 -4.40 11.01 -18.04
CA THR A 69 -5.38 12.10 -17.85
C THR A 69 -6.41 11.80 -16.75
N ASP A 70 -6.87 10.55 -16.69
CA ASP A 70 -7.97 10.12 -15.81
C ASP A 70 -7.58 9.00 -14.86
N ARG A 71 -6.31 8.61 -14.83
CA ARG A 71 -5.80 7.53 -13.99
C ARG A 71 -4.38 7.81 -13.51
N VAL A 72 -4.15 7.64 -12.22
CA VAL A 72 -2.83 7.77 -11.59
C VAL A 72 -2.61 6.58 -10.67
N THR A 73 -1.43 5.95 -10.76
CA THR A 73 -1.03 4.87 -9.86
C THR A 73 0.14 5.35 -9.01
N LEU A 74 -0.03 5.26 -7.69
CA LEU A 74 0.97 5.59 -6.68
C LEU A 74 1.41 4.33 -5.96
N ARG A 75 2.68 4.28 -5.55
CA ARG A 75 3.21 3.20 -4.72
C ARG A 75 3.96 3.75 -3.52
N VAL A 76 3.86 3.06 -2.38
CA VAL A 76 4.71 3.35 -1.22
C VAL A 76 5.12 2.06 -0.53
N LEU A 77 6.34 2.04 0.00
CA LEU A 77 6.82 1.00 0.90
C LEU A 77 6.61 1.47 2.34
N THR A 78 5.93 0.65 3.14
CA THR A 78 5.72 0.91 4.57
C THR A 78 6.10 -0.31 5.41
N GLY A 79 6.11 -0.14 6.73
CA GLY A 79 6.23 -1.22 7.69
C GLY A 79 4.86 -1.65 8.23
N GLY A 80 4.63 -2.94 8.33
CA GLY A 80 3.45 -3.55 8.93
C GLY A 80 3.81 -4.67 9.91
N GLY A 81 2.79 -5.30 10.49
CA GLY A 81 2.99 -6.39 11.45
C GLY A 81 3.58 -5.93 12.79
N ALA A 82 4.29 -6.82 13.48
CA ALA A 82 4.87 -6.53 14.79
C ALA A 82 5.97 -5.46 14.67
N LEU A 83 5.85 -4.38 15.47
CA LEU A 83 6.80 -3.26 15.50
C LEU A 83 7.01 -2.56 14.14
N ASN A 84 6.08 -2.72 13.18
CA ASN A 84 6.22 -2.23 11.79
C ASN A 84 7.47 -2.76 11.07
N LEU A 85 7.96 -3.95 11.42
CA LEU A 85 9.18 -4.51 10.84
C LEU A 85 8.94 -5.36 9.60
N ASN A 86 7.71 -5.74 9.27
CA ASN A 86 7.43 -6.48 8.05
C ASN A 86 7.20 -5.50 6.90
N PRO A 87 8.05 -5.45 5.86
CA PRO A 87 7.82 -4.56 4.72
C PRO A 87 6.50 -4.88 4.02
N VAL A 88 5.76 -3.84 3.68
CA VAL A 88 4.51 -3.91 2.93
C VAL A 88 4.58 -2.93 1.76
N VAL A 89 4.36 -3.42 0.54
CA VAL A 89 4.18 -2.56 -0.62
C VAL A 89 2.70 -2.26 -0.75
N VAL A 90 2.36 -0.97 -0.78
CA VAL A 90 1.00 -0.51 -1.04
C VAL A 90 0.98 0.20 -2.39
N THR A 91 0.17 -0.32 -3.30
CA THR A 91 -0.10 0.29 -4.60
C THR A 91 -1.53 0.81 -4.58
N VAL A 92 -1.72 2.07 -4.95
CA VAL A 92 -3.04 2.71 -5.05
C VAL A 92 -3.23 3.24 -6.44
N GLU A 93 -4.29 2.79 -7.08
CA GLU A 93 -4.79 3.32 -8.33
C GLU A 93 -5.95 4.26 -8.07
N VAL A 94 -5.88 5.45 -8.66
CA VAL A 94 -6.88 6.51 -8.58
C VAL A 94 -7.39 6.74 -9.99
N THR A 95 -8.68 6.51 -10.21
CA THR A 95 -9.31 6.60 -11.53
C THR A 95 -10.54 7.50 -11.47
N ARG A 96 -10.61 8.51 -12.33
CA ARG A 96 -11.79 9.38 -12.46
C ARG A 96 -12.99 8.52 -12.87
N SER A 97 -14.04 8.52 -12.06
CA SER A 97 -15.30 7.81 -12.36
C SER A 97 -16.45 8.77 -12.68
N GLY A 98 -16.31 10.06 -12.37
CA GLY A 98 -17.25 11.12 -12.73
C GLY A 98 -16.67 12.51 -12.49
N GLU A 99 -17.52 13.54 -12.55
CA GLU A 99 -17.11 14.93 -12.31
C GLU A 99 -16.71 15.17 -10.84
N GLN A 100 -17.47 14.57 -9.92
CA GLN A 100 -17.29 14.69 -8.46
C GLN A 100 -17.07 13.34 -7.77
N THR A 101 -16.75 12.30 -8.55
CA THR A 101 -16.51 10.95 -8.04
C THR A 101 -15.21 10.38 -8.60
N THR A 102 -14.50 9.65 -7.74
CA THR A 102 -13.23 9.01 -8.08
C THR A 102 -13.19 7.61 -7.48
N ALA A 103 -12.90 6.62 -8.32
CA ALA A 103 -12.66 5.25 -7.88
C ALA A 103 -11.20 5.11 -7.41
N VAL A 104 -11.01 4.41 -6.30
CA VAL A 104 -9.72 4.13 -5.71
C VAL A 104 -9.60 2.63 -5.50
N HIS A 105 -8.64 2.00 -6.16
CA HIS A 105 -8.29 0.61 -5.97
C HIS A 105 -6.99 0.52 -5.18
N VAL A 106 -7.01 -0.20 -4.05
CA VAL A 106 -5.86 -0.33 -3.15
C VAL A 106 -5.44 -1.78 -3.10
N ARG A 107 -4.14 -2.02 -3.26
CA ARG A 107 -3.49 -3.32 -3.13
C ARG A 107 -2.34 -3.23 -2.15
N ALA A 108 -2.38 -4.03 -1.08
CA ALA A 108 -1.32 -4.15 -0.09
C ALA A 108 -0.73 -5.56 -0.12
N ILE A 109 0.60 -5.66 -0.22
CA ILE A 109 1.32 -6.94 -0.31
C ILE A 109 2.46 -6.96 0.70
N ALA A 110 2.53 -8.02 1.49
CA ALA A 110 3.64 -8.31 2.38
C ALA A 110 4.14 -9.75 2.15
N LYS A 111 5.36 -10.05 2.63
CA LYS A 111 5.81 -11.44 2.77
C LYS A 111 5.36 -11.98 4.11
N GLU A 112 4.78 -13.18 4.12
CA GLU A 112 4.26 -13.84 5.32
C GLU A 112 5.26 -14.89 5.81
N GLY A 113 5.61 -14.78 7.10
CA GLY A 113 6.52 -15.69 7.78
C GLY A 113 5.81 -16.92 8.34
N LEU A 114 6.53 -17.68 9.17
CA LEU A 114 5.97 -18.86 9.84
C LEU A 114 4.81 -18.50 10.79
N ILE A 115 4.92 -17.33 11.43
CA ILE A 115 3.86 -16.75 12.27
C ILE A 115 3.08 -15.76 11.41
N LYS A 116 1.78 -16.03 11.22
CA LYS A 116 0.90 -15.20 10.40
C LYS A 116 0.65 -13.83 11.05
N GLN A 117 1.27 -12.79 10.52
CA GLN A 117 1.07 -11.41 10.99
C GLN A 117 -0.06 -10.70 10.24
N ARG A 118 -0.38 -11.16 9.03
CA ARG A 118 -1.38 -10.55 8.13
C ARG A 118 -1.07 -9.08 7.87
N ALA A 119 0.19 -8.78 7.61
CA ALA A 119 0.69 -7.42 7.51
C ALA A 119 0.10 -6.68 6.29
N GLY A 120 -0.08 -7.36 5.16
CA GLY A 120 -0.75 -6.83 3.98
C GLY A 120 -2.22 -6.55 4.29
N GLN A 121 -2.94 -7.51 4.85
CA GLN A 121 -4.36 -7.35 5.24
C GLN A 121 -4.57 -6.17 6.20
N LYS A 122 -3.84 -6.12 7.32
CA LYS A 122 -3.98 -5.05 8.32
C LYS A 122 -3.61 -3.68 7.76
N THR A 123 -2.65 -3.64 6.82
CA THR A 123 -2.29 -2.39 6.14
C THR A 123 -3.40 -1.92 5.23
N ALA A 124 -4.04 -2.82 4.46
CA ALA A 124 -5.20 -2.48 3.65
C ALA A 124 -6.37 -1.96 4.51
N GLU A 125 -6.68 -2.63 5.62
CA GLU A 125 -7.70 -2.18 6.59
C GLU A 125 -7.40 -0.78 7.14
N ARG A 126 -6.13 -0.50 7.46
CA ARG A 126 -5.68 0.84 7.90
C ARG A 126 -5.86 1.88 6.80
N VAL A 127 -5.51 1.58 5.56
CA VAL A 127 -5.71 2.50 4.43
C VAL A 127 -7.19 2.78 4.24
N ALA A 128 -8.06 1.77 4.31
CA ALA A 128 -9.51 1.96 4.21
C ALA A 128 -10.04 2.88 5.31
N ALA A 129 -9.60 2.69 6.56
CA ALA A 129 -9.98 3.55 7.69
C ALA A 129 -9.55 5.01 7.48
N LEU A 130 -8.30 5.22 7.03
CA LEU A 130 -7.77 6.55 6.72
C LEU A 130 -8.51 7.22 5.56
N LEU A 131 -8.81 6.49 4.49
CA LEU A 131 -9.60 7.01 3.36
C LEU A 131 -10.99 7.47 3.81
N ASN A 132 -11.65 6.67 4.67
CA ASN A 132 -12.98 6.98 5.21
C ASN A 132 -12.99 8.09 6.28
N GLY A 133 -11.84 8.64 6.65
CA GLY A 133 -11.74 9.68 7.69
C GLY A 133 -11.87 9.14 9.11
N ALA A 134 -11.92 7.82 9.29
CA ALA A 134 -11.80 7.17 10.58
C ALA A 134 -10.31 7.10 10.95
N GLY A 135 -9.74 8.21 11.42
CA GLY A 135 -8.44 8.16 12.08
C GLY A 135 -8.53 7.31 13.36
N PRO A 136 -7.48 6.57 13.76
CA PRO A 136 -7.49 5.91 15.05
C PRO A 136 -7.71 6.97 16.15
N SER A 137 -8.68 6.73 17.03
CA SER A 137 -8.80 7.46 18.29
C SER A 137 -7.43 7.41 18.98
N ARG A 138 -6.81 8.58 19.14
CA ARG A 138 -5.57 8.73 19.89
C ARG A 138 -5.75 8.30 21.34
#